data_AF-S2E8I2-F1
#
_entry.id   AF-S2E8I2-F1
#
_cell.length_a   1.000
_cell.length_b   1.000
_cell.length_c   1.000
_cell.angle_alpha   90.00
_cell.angle_beta   90.00
_cell.angle_gamma   90.00
#
_symmetry.space_group_name_H-M   'P 1'
#
loop_
_entity.id
_entity.type
_entity.pdbx_description
1 polymer ?
#
loop_
_entity_poly.entity_id
_entity_poly.type
_entity_poly.pdbx_seq_one_letter_code
_entity_poly.pdbx_strand_id
1 'polypeptide(L)'
;KRSFESIGSWHVKGLFLGMMHFQDKYNEDLERLQRCDIHYLTPDLRIVPFCAFNVIPEWYRDRIQKKYSITVEEWEQREGVKLEDGLYRGLMRRGAGDELAAGCAKSQMFHDAAQATM
;
A
#
# COMPACT_ATOMS: atom_id res chain seq x y z
N LYS A 1 -9.38 -10.55 -25.96
CA LYS A 1 -8.92 -9.57 -24.95
C LYS A 1 -8.17 -10.33 -23.87
N ARG A 2 -6.99 -9.87 -23.43
CA ARG A 2 -6.29 -10.48 -22.28
C ARG A 2 -6.92 -9.90 -21.00
N SER A 3 -7.42 -10.75 -20.10
CA SER A 3 -7.96 -10.36 -18.79
C SER A 3 -6.94 -10.66 -17.71
N PHE A 4 -6.78 -9.77 -16.73
CA PHE A 4 -5.92 -9.95 -15.55
C PHE A 4 -6.69 -10.44 -14.32
N GLU A 5 -7.99 -10.75 -14.45
CA GLU A 5 -8.87 -11.14 -13.34
C GLU A 5 -8.40 -12.41 -12.61
N SER A 6 -7.91 -13.42 -13.36
CA SER A 6 -7.38 -14.66 -12.78
C SER A 6 -6.10 -14.43 -11.98
N ILE A 7 -5.22 -13.55 -12.47
CA ILE A 7 -3.97 -13.19 -11.77
C ILE A 7 -4.28 -12.33 -10.54
N GLY A 8 -5.21 -11.38 -10.67
CA GLY A 8 -5.63 -10.52 -9.55
C GLY A 8 -6.23 -11.31 -8.40
N SER A 9 -7.17 -12.23 -8.69
CA SER A 9 -7.78 -13.10 -7.66
C SER A 9 -6.76 -13.98 -6.94
N TRP A 10 -5.74 -14.48 -7.65
CA TRP A 10 -4.61 -15.17 -7.02
C TRP A 10 -3.79 -14.25 -6.11
N HIS A 11 -3.43 -13.04 -6.56
CA HIS A 11 -2.63 -12.08 -5.77
C HIS A 11 -3.31 -11.67 -4.46
N VAL A 12 -4.64 -11.52 -4.45
CA VAL A 12 -5.40 -11.13 -3.24
C VAL A 12 -5.30 -12.19 -2.14
N LYS A 13 -5.12 -13.46 -2.51
CA LYS A 13 -4.98 -14.61 -1.60
C LYS A 13 -3.52 -15.05 -1.39
N GLY A 14 -2.59 -14.50 -2.18
CA GLY A 14 -1.16 -14.78 -2.07
C GLY A 14 -0.50 -13.93 -0.99
N LEU A 15 0.37 -14.56 -0.19
CA LEU A 15 1.29 -13.84 0.68
C LEU A 15 2.66 -13.77 -0.01
N PHE A 16 3.06 -12.59 -0.44
CA PHE A 16 4.42 -12.36 -0.93
C PHE A 16 5.39 -12.29 0.25
N LEU A 17 6.44 -13.13 0.22
CA LEU A 17 7.54 -13.09 1.16
C LEU A 17 8.82 -12.69 0.40
N GLY A 18 9.23 -11.44 0.57
CA GLY A 18 10.47 -10.89 0.00
C GLY A 18 11.40 -10.39 1.10
N MET A 19 12.70 -10.42 0.83
CA MET A 19 13.72 -9.92 1.74
C MET A 19 14.74 -9.10 0.97
N MET A 20 14.91 -7.85 1.38
CA MET A 20 15.78 -6.87 0.75
C MET A 20 16.43 -6.02 1.84
N HIS A 21 17.73 -5.77 1.74
CA HIS A 21 18.41 -4.83 2.64
C HIS A 21 17.86 -3.40 2.47
N PHE A 22 17.73 -2.65 3.55
CA PHE A 22 17.41 -1.23 3.43
C PHE A 22 18.62 -0.45 2.87
N GLN A 23 18.39 0.53 1.99
CA GLN A 23 19.43 1.46 1.51
C GLN A 23 19.15 2.83 2.13
N ASP A 24 20.19 3.53 2.56
CA ASP A 24 20.15 4.93 2.95
C ASP A 24 20.66 5.83 1.80
N LYS A 25 20.73 7.14 2.07
CA LYS A 25 21.03 8.16 1.07
C LYS A 25 22.46 8.10 0.53
N TYR A 26 23.38 7.46 1.26
CA TYR A 26 24.81 7.42 0.93
C TYR A 26 25.26 6.08 0.36
N ASN A 27 24.42 5.04 0.41
CA ASN A 27 24.70 3.70 -0.12
C ASN A 27 23.66 3.22 -1.14
N GLU A 28 22.92 4.14 -1.76
CA GLU A 28 21.91 3.81 -2.76
C GLU A 28 22.55 3.21 -4.03
N ASP A 29 22.26 1.94 -4.29
CA ASP A 29 22.65 1.22 -5.50
C ASP A 29 21.46 1.12 -6.47
N LEU A 30 21.63 1.68 -7.67
CA LEU A 30 20.62 1.70 -8.73
C LEU A 30 20.30 0.31 -9.29
N GLU A 31 21.29 -0.58 -9.44
CA GLU A 31 21.03 -1.96 -9.92
C GLU A 31 20.15 -2.72 -8.94
N ARG A 32 20.35 -2.43 -7.66
CA ARG A 32 19.55 -3.00 -6.58
C ARG A 32 18.13 -2.42 -6.53
N LEU A 33 17.96 -1.13 -6.82
CA LEU A 33 16.64 -0.51 -6.96
C LEU A 33 15.85 -1.04 -8.15
N GLN A 34 16.52 -1.35 -9.26
CA GLN A 34 15.86 -1.95 -10.44
C GLN A 34 15.27 -3.35 -10.16
N ARG A 35 15.77 -4.03 -9.13
CA ARG A 35 15.31 -5.34 -8.67
C ARG A 35 14.53 -5.26 -7.35
N CYS A 36 13.92 -4.11 -7.06
CA CYS A 36 13.21 -3.94 -5.81
C CYS A 36 11.97 -4.85 -5.73
N ASP A 37 11.66 -5.36 -4.55
CA ASP A 37 10.47 -6.19 -4.32
C ASP A 37 9.25 -5.36 -3.89
N ILE A 38 9.46 -4.12 -3.44
CA ILE A 38 8.43 -3.24 -2.87
C ILE A 38 8.46 -1.90 -3.60
N HIS A 39 7.31 -1.53 -4.15
CA HIS A 39 7.18 -0.31 -4.95
C HIS A 39 5.95 0.50 -4.54
N TYR A 40 6.06 1.81 -4.70
CA TYR A 40 4.94 2.73 -4.62
C TYR A 40 4.45 3.06 -6.03
N LEU A 41 3.14 2.98 -6.22
CA LEU A 41 2.46 3.50 -7.40
C LEU A 41 1.99 4.92 -7.11
N THR A 42 2.29 5.84 -8.02
CA THR A 42 1.89 7.24 -7.90
C THR A 42 0.69 7.55 -8.80
N PRO A 43 -0.10 8.61 -8.51
CA PRO A 43 -1.23 9.01 -9.35
C PRO A 43 -0.85 9.38 -10.80
N ASP A 44 0.42 9.73 -11.04
CA ASP A 44 0.96 9.95 -12.40
C ASP A 44 1.54 8.67 -13.04
N LEU A 45 1.17 7.49 -12.55
CA LEU A 45 1.49 6.18 -13.11
C LEU A 45 2.99 5.85 -13.11
N ARG A 46 3.77 6.42 -12.18
CA ARG A 46 5.16 6.02 -11.96
C ARG A 46 5.24 4.90 -10.93
N ILE A 47 6.18 4.00 -11.15
CA ILE A 47 6.56 2.94 -10.21
C ILE A 47 7.84 3.41 -9.54
N VAL A 48 7.81 3.63 -8.22
CA VAL A 48 8.96 4.12 -7.46
C VAL A 48 9.40 3.05 -6.44
N PRO A 49 10.65 2.57 -6.48
CA PRO A 49 11.18 1.63 -5.49
C PRO A 49 11.10 2.17 -4.06
N PHE A 50 10.94 1.27 -3.08
CA PHE A 50 10.74 1.63 -1.68
C PHE A 50 11.81 2.57 -1.12
N CYS A 51 13.10 2.27 -1.34
CA CYS A 51 14.19 3.10 -0.82
C CYS A 51 14.21 4.46 -1.52
N ALA A 52 14.13 4.50 -2.85
CA ALA A 52 14.08 5.77 -3.59
C ALA A 52 12.94 6.69 -3.09
N PHE A 53 11.76 6.13 -2.85
CA PHE A 53 10.61 6.88 -2.36
C PHE A 53 10.81 7.44 -0.94
N ASN A 54 11.38 6.66 -0.03
CA ASN A 54 11.47 7.03 1.39
C ASN A 54 12.75 7.77 1.78
N VAL A 55 13.84 7.56 1.03
CA VAL A 55 15.20 8.00 1.40
C VAL A 55 15.65 9.21 0.59
N ILE A 56 15.11 9.39 -0.61
CA ILE A 56 15.24 10.63 -1.40
C ILE A 56 13.84 11.24 -1.59
N PRO A 57 13.17 11.61 -0.48
CA PRO A 57 11.78 12.02 -0.54
C PRO A 57 11.58 13.32 -1.31
N GLU A 58 12.58 14.20 -1.37
CA GLU A 58 12.49 15.50 -2.02
C GLU A 58 12.25 15.37 -3.53
N TRP A 59 12.72 14.27 -4.14
CA TRP A 59 12.59 14.02 -5.58
C TRP A 59 11.30 13.28 -5.93
N TYR A 60 10.84 12.41 -5.03
CA TYR A 60 9.75 11.48 -5.30
C TYR A 60 8.51 11.76 -4.42
N ARG A 61 8.59 11.41 -3.14
CA ARG A 61 7.44 11.47 -2.22
C ARG A 61 6.88 12.86 -2.08
N ASP A 62 7.71 13.83 -1.71
CA ASP A 62 7.25 15.16 -1.30
C ASP A 62 6.67 15.92 -2.50
N ARG A 63 7.27 15.72 -3.69
CA ARG A 63 6.75 16.27 -4.95
C ARG A 63 5.39 15.69 -5.33
N ILE A 64 5.21 14.36 -5.18
CA ILE A 64 3.94 13.68 -5.47
C ILE A 64 2.87 14.09 -4.47
N GLN A 65 3.19 14.04 -3.17
CA GLN A 65 2.26 14.40 -2.11
C GLN A 65 1.82 15.84 -2.27
N LYS A 66 2.73 16.80 -2.43
CA LYS A 66 2.36 18.21 -2.64
C LYS A 66 1.45 18.43 -3.86
N LYS A 67 1.59 17.62 -4.92
CA LYS A 67 0.79 17.77 -6.15
C LYS A 67 -0.61 17.16 -6.02
N TYR A 68 -0.76 16.06 -5.28
CA TYR A 68 -1.98 15.26 -5.28
C TYR A 68 -2.64 15.14 -3.89
N SER A 69 -2.05 15.69 -2.84
CA SER A 69 -2.66 15.76 -1.52
C SER A 69 -3.82 16.73 -1.50
N ILE A 70 -4.82 16.41 -0.70
CA ILE A 70 -5.89 17.31 -0.28
C ILE A 70 -5.75 17.54 1.23
N THR A 71 -6.36 18.60 1.75
CA THR A 71 -6.32 18.84 3.21
C THR A 71 -7.21 17.85 3.93
N VAL A 72 -7.00 17.69 5.24
CA VAL A 72 -7.82 16.80 6.06
C VAL A 72 -9.27 17.26 6.06
N GLU A 73 -9.51 18.57 6.17
CA GLU A 73 -10.85 19.16 6.21
C GLU A 73 -11.61 18.91 4.90
N GLU A 74 -10.93 19.06 3.75
CA GLU A 74 -11.53 18.76 2.44
C GLU A 74 -11.90 17.27 2.32
N TRP A 75 -11.01 16.38 2.76
CA TRP A 75 -11.26 14.95 2.75
C TRP A 75 -12.43 14.56 3.67
N GLU A 76 -12.48 15.09 4.91
CA GLU A 76 -13.55 14.82 5.87
C GLU A 76 -14.90 15.34 5.38
N GLN A 77 -14.95 16.50 4.72
CA GLN A 77 -16.16 17.02 4.10
C GLN A 77 -16.66 16.13 2.94
N ARG A 78 -15.73 15.60 2.14
CA ARG A 78 -16.07 14.75 0.99
C ARG A 78 -16.59 13.38 1.40
N GLU A 79 -15.95 12.75 2.38
CA GLU A 79 -16.29 11.39 2.83
C GLU A 79 -17.36 11.39 3.94
N GLY A 80 -17.61 12.54 4.60
CA GLY A 80 -18.59 12.67 5.68
C GLY A 80 -18.21 11.93 6.97
N VAL A 81 -16.93 11.57 7.12
CA VAL A 81 -16.36 10.88 8.29
C VAL A 81 -15.13 11.64 8.77
N LYS A 82 -14.84 11.57 10.07
CA LYS A 82 -13.59 12.16 10.57
C LYS A 82 -12.43 11.20 10.44
N LEU A 83 -11.25 11.73 10.14
CA LEU A 83 -10.03 10.94 10.03
C LEU A 83 -9.68 10.23 11.35
N GLU A 84 -9.97 10.89 12.48
CA GLU A 84 -9.74 10.36 13.83
C GLU A 84 -10.56 9.11 14.18
N ASP A 85 -11.69 8.91 13.49
CA ASP A 85 -12.58 7.77 13.71
C ASP A 85 -11.99 6.47 13.12
N GLY A 86 -11.18 6.59 12.06
CA GLY A 86 -10.51 5.45 11.41
C GLY A 86 -9.17 5.06 12.04
N LEU A 87 -8.64 5.84 12.99
CA LEU A 87 -7.35 5.57 13.60
C LEU A 87 -7.39 4.33 14.50
N TYR A 88 -6.53 3.36 14.21
CA TYR A 88 -6.39 2.17 15.03
C TYR A 88 -5.74 2.51 16.40
N ARG A 89 -6.51 2.35 17.49
CA ARG A 89 -6.07 2.69 18.87
C ARG A 89 -5.54 1.50 19.68
N GLY A 90 -5.01 0.47 19.03
CA GLY A 90 -4.49 -0.71 19.73
C GLY A 90 -5.57 -1.61 20.34
N LEU A 91 -6.84 -1.41 19.98
CA LEU A 91 -7.98 -2.14 20.56
C LEU A 91 -8.02 -3.62 20.15
N MET A 92 -7.41 -4.03 19.02
CA MET A 92 -7.33 -5.46 18.64
C MET A 92 -6.50 -6.27 19.63
N ARG A 93 -5.55 -5.66 20.36
CA ARG A 93 -4.75 -6.38 21.38
C ARG A 93 -5.54 -6.66 22.66
N ARG A 94 -6.69 -6.01 22.87
CA ARG A 94 -7.49 -6.08 24.11
C ARG A 94 -8.76 -6.91 23.93
N GLY A 95 -8.68 -8.07 23.28
CA GLY A 95 -9.78 -9.03 23.22
C GLY A 95 -11.07 -8.50 22.59
N ALA A 96 -11.02 -7.35 21.93
CA ALA A 96 -12.10 -6.86 21.09
C ALA A 96 -12.05 -7.72 19.82
N GLY A 97 -12.99 -8.66 19.70
CA GLY A 97 -12.94 -9.83 18.83
C GLY A 97 -12.58 -9.57 17.36
N ASP A 98 -12.52 -10.66 16.60
CA ASP A 98 -12.00 -10.75 15.22
C ASP A 98 -12.47 -9.64 14.25
N GLU A 99 -13.57 -8.94 14.52
CA GLU A 99 -14.07 -7.81 13.74
C GLU A 99 -13.07 -6.65 13.63
N LEU A 100 -12.30 -6.35 14.68
CA LEU A 100 -11.25 -5.31 14.61
C LEU A 100 -9.98 -5.80 13.93
N ALA A 101 -9.77 -7.11 13.80
CA ALA A 101 -8.66 -7.74 13.09
C ALA A 101 -8.84 -7.79 11.56
N ALA A 102 -9.70 -6.92 11.03
CA ALA A 102 -10.05 -6.85 9.61
C ALA A 102 -8.93 -6.18 8.79
N GLY A 103 -7.87 -6.94 8.52
CA GLY A 103 -6.96 -6.65 7.42
C GLY A 103 -7.56 -7.02 6.05
N CYS A 104 -6.68 -7.16 5.05
CA CYS A 104 -7.01 -7.58 3.67
C CYS A 104 -7.90 -8.85 3.61
N ALA A 105 -7.75 -9.78 4.57
CA ALA A 105 -8.49 -11.05 4.63
C ALA A 105 -10.00 -10.93 4.87
N LYS A 106 -10.49 -9.75 5.29
CA LYS A 106 -11.93 -9.44 5.40
C LYS A 106 -12.39 -8.39 4.39
N SER A 107 -11.52 -7.99 3.46
CA SER A 107 -11.89 -7.03 2.43
C SER A 107 -12.89 -7.64 1.46
N GLN A 108 -13.79 -6.82 0.90
CA GLN A 108 -14.71 -7.24 -0.16
C GLN A 108 -13.95 -7.90 -1.32
N MET A 109 -12.81 -7.31 -1.68
CA MET A 109 -11.91 -7.84 -2.71
C MET A 109 -11.42 -9.27 -2.42
N PHE A 110 -11.16 -9.62 -1.15
CA PHE A 110 -10.76 -10.96 -0.75
C PHE A 110 -11.90 -11.98 -0.82
N HIS A 111 -13.12 -11.57 -0.47
CA HIS A 111 -14.31 -12.40 -0.56
C HIS A 111 -14.75 -12.65 -2.01
N ASP A 112 -14.64 -11.63 -2.86
CA ASP A 112 -15.00 -11.71 -4.28
C ASP A 112 -13.92 -12.41 -5.12
N ALA A 113 -12.68 -12.47 -4.63
CA ALA A 113 -11.63 -13.22 -5.30
C ALA A 113 -12.05 -14.69 -5.39
N ALA A 114 -12.23 -15.18 -6.61
CA ALA A 114 -12.40 -16.61 -6.85
C ALA A 114 -11.19 -17.37 -6.26
N GLN A 115 -11.39 -18.59 -5.77
CA GLN A 115 -10.23 -19.46 -5.55
C GLN A 115 -9.58 -19.66 -6.92
N ALA A 116 -8.33 -19.23 -7.07
CA ALA A 116 -7.52 -19.64 -8.19
C ALA A 116 -7.32 -21.16 -8.03
N THR A 117 -8.22 -21.95 -8.59
CA THR A 117 -8.05 -23.39 -8.69
C THR A 117 -6.75 -23.63 -9.44
N MET A 118 -5.81 -24.34 -8.79
CA MET A 118 -4.58 -24.81 -9.43
C MET A 118 -4.91 -25.68 -10.65
#